data_AF-A0A3A6NNU1-F1
#
_entry.id   AF-A0A3A6NNU1-F1
#
_cell.length_a   1.000
_cell.length_b   1.000
_cell.length_c   1.000
_cell.angle_alpha   90.00
_cell.angle_beta   90.00
_cell.angle_gamma   90.00
#
_symmetry.space_group_name_H-M   'P 1'
#
loop_
_entity.id
_entity.type
_entity.pdbx_description
1 polymer ?
#
loop_
_entity_poly.entity_id
_entity_poly.type
_entity_poly.pdbx_seq_one_letter_code
_entity_poly.pdbx_strand_id
1 'polypeptide(L)'
;MPGKEKCFVIMSLENLHKGFASAGYICIRQNPEIRKKPSIAETLDWARTLVSLNMDRLQSSTIERTLNILLKSRADQRVFREQMGAETLEKKSRAGLVS
;
A
#
# COMPACT_ATOMS: atom_id res chain seq x y z
N MET A 1 -22.08 -16.97 -22.62
CA MET A 1 -20.82 -17.65 -22.24
C MET A 1 -20.04 -16.76 -21.27
N PRO A 2 -20.06 -17.01 -19.95
CA PRO A 2 -19.27 -16.24 -19.00
C PRO A 2 -17.87 -16.86 -18.90
N GLY A 3 -16.83 -16.13 -19.29
CA GLY A 3 -15.48 -16.71 -19.28
C GLY A 3 -14.32 -15.81 -19.72
N LYS A 4 -14.55 -14.52 -19.98
CA LYS A 4 -13.50 -13.61 -20.48
C LYS A 4 -13.07 -12.53 -19.48
N GLU A 5 -13.78 -12.38 -18.36
CA GLU A 5 -13.49 -11.32 -17.39
C GLU A 5 -12.49 -11.74 -16.30
N LYS A 6 -12.32 -13.04 -16.04
CA LYS A 6 -11.37 -13.51 -15.01
C LYS A 6 -9.90 -13.43 -15.45
N CYS A 7 -9.58 -13.53 -16.74
CA CYS A 7 -8.17 -13.48 -17.22
C CYS A 7 -7.60 -12.06 -17.33
N PHE A 8 -8.43 -11.05 -17.61
CA PHE A 8 -7.96 -9.65 -17.63
C PHE A 8 -7.70 -9.13 -16.22
N VAL A 9 -8.54 -9.54 -15.26
CA VAL A 9 -8.40 -9.19 -13.85
C VAL A 9 -7.12 -9.77 -13.26
N ILE A 10 -6.80 -11.06 -13.50
CA ILE A 10 -5.60 -11.70 -12.92
C ILE A 10 -4.27 -11.11 -13.43
N MET A 11 -4.16 -10.72 -14.71
CA MET A 11 -2.95 -10.06 -15.23
C MET A 11 -2.82 -8.59 -14.80
N SER A 12 -3.96 -7.90 -14.60
CA SER A 12 -3.97 -6.54 -14.07
C SER A 12 -3.57 -6.53 -12.59
N LEU A 13 -4.05 -7.53 -11.82
CA LEU A 13 -3.75 -7.73 -10.41
C LEU A 13 -2.24 -7.67 -10.13
N GLU A 14 -1.41 -8.50 -10.77
CA GLU A 14 0.04 -8.53 -10.48
C GLU A 14 0.78 -7.20 -10.71
N ASN A 15 0.37 -6.41 -11.71
CA ASN A 15 0.93 -5.09 -11.99
C ASN A 15 0.36 -4.01 -11.06
N LEU A 16 -0.92 -4.14 -10.71
CA LEU A 16 -1.63 -3.25 -9.80
C LEU A 16 -1.05 -3.33 -8.37
N HIS A 17 -0.71 -4.53 -7.91
CA HIS A 17 -0.11 -4.76 -6.60
C HIS A 17 1.28 -4.14 -6.47
N LYS A 18 2.07 -4.18 -7.55
CA LYS A 18 3.40 -3.56 -7.58
C LYS A 18 3.30 -2.04 -7.50
N GLY A 19 2.36 -1.41 -8.21
CA GLY A 19 2.18 0.05 -8.19
C GLY A 19 1.74 0.60 -6.83
N PHE A 20 0.77 -0.04 -6.18
CA PHE A 20 0.21 0.45 -4.91
C PHE A 20 1.10 0.15 -3.71
N ALA A 21 1.65 -1.06 -3.64
CA ALA A 21 2.56 -1.42 -2.55
C ALA A 21 3.87 -0.63 -2.62
N SER A 22 4.40 -0.37 -3.82
CA SER A 22 5.63 0.41 -3.98
C SER A 22 5.45 1.87 -3.55
N ALA A 23 4.32 2.51 -3.85
CA ALA A 23 4.04 3.89 -3.42
C ALA A 23 4.02 4.04 -1.90
N GLY A 24 3.27 3.18 -1.21
CA GLY A 24 3.25 3.14 0.25
C GLY A 24 4.63 2.83 0.84
N TYR A 25 5.30 1.81 0.29
CA TYR A 25 6.63 1.39 0.71
C TYR A 25 7.68 2.50 0.59
N ILE A 26 7.78 3.16 -0.58
CA ILE A 26 8.77 4.22 -0.83
C ILE A 26 8.55 5.39 0.12
N CYS A 27 7.30 5.87 0.25
CA CYS A 27 6.99 7.01 1.10
C CYS A 27 7.30 6.73 2.58
N ILE A 28 7.01 5.51 3.05
CA ILE A 28 7.32 5.07 4.41
C ILE A 28 8.82 4.91 4.63
N ARG A 29 9.55 4.36 3.66
CA ARG A 29 11.01 4.16 3.72
C ARG A 29 11.81 5.46 3.68
N GLN A 30 11.27 6.47 2.99
CA GLN A 30 11.84 7.81 2.88
C GLN A 30 11.57 8.67 4.12
N ASN A 31 10.62 8.29 4.98
CA ASN A 31 10.37 9.02 6.21
C ASN A 31 11.49 8.74 7.24
N PRO A 32 12.26 9.76 7.66
CA PRO A 32 13.39 9.58 8.58
C PRO A 32 12.96 9.26 10.02
N GLU A 33 11.72 9.58 10.40
CA GLU A 33 11.18 9.40 11.75
C GLU A 33 10.68 7.97 11.98
N ILE A 34 10.50 7.19 10.90
CA ILE A 34 10.19 5.77 10.99
C ILE A 34 11.47 5.00 11.32
N ARG A 35 11.55 4.54 12.56
CA ARG A 35 12.73 3.84 13.10
C ARG A 35 12.87 2.44 12.52
N LYS A 36 11.75 1.72 12.41
CA LYS A 36 11.71 0.37 11.86
C LYS A 36 11.08 0.39 10.48
N LYS A 37 11.96 0.41 9.47
CA LYS A 37 11.56 0.33 8.09
C LYS A 37 10.95 -1.04 7.77
N PRO A 38 9.85 -1.11 7.00
CA PRO A 38 9.24 -2.38 6.61
C PRO A 38 10.22 -3.22 5.79
N SER A 39 10.22 -4.52 6.04
CA SER A 39 10.93 -5.52 5.27
C SER A 39 10.24 -5.81 3.93
N ILE A 40 10.97 -6.52 3.07
CA ILE A 40 10.42 -7.03 1.79
C ILE A 40 9.22 -7.95 2.06
N ALA A 41 9.29 -8.81 3.09
CA ALA A 41 8.19 -9.71 3.46
C ALA A 41 6.93 -8.95 3.88
N GLU A 42 7.06 -7.95 4.76
CA GLU A 42 5.93 -7.13 5.21
C GLU A 42 5.30 -6.34 4.07
N THR A 43 6.11 -5.87 3.13
CA THR A 43 5.64 -5.18 1.92
C THR A 43 4.86 -6.12 1.01
N LEU A 44 5.35 -7.36 0.83
CA LEU A 44 4.69 -8.38 0.03
C LEU A 44 3.37 -8.83 0.68
N ASP A 45 3.34 -9.01 1.99
CA ASP A 45 2.13 -9.38 2.72
C ASP A 45 1.08 -8.25 2.71
N TRP A 46 1.54 -7.00 2.77
CA TRP A 46 0.66 -5.86 2.59
C TRP A 46 0.09 -5.80 1.18
N ALA A 47 0.92 -6.01 0.15
CA ALA A 47 0.47 -6.11 -1.23
C ALA A 47 -0.61 -7.20 -1.39
N ARG A 48 -0.35 -8.42 -0.89
CA ARG A 48 -1.29 -9.56 -0.85
C ARG A 48 -2.62 -9.22 -0.17
N THR A 49 -2.56 -8.44 0.91
CA THR A 49 -3.77 -8.00 1.62
C THR A 49 -4.58 -7.03 0.78
N LEU A 50 -3.94 -6.05 0.12
CA LEU A 50 -4.62 -5.11 -0.78
C LEU A 50 -5.34 -5.85 -1.93
N VAL A 51 -4.72 -6.92 -2.45
CA VAL A 51 -5.34 -7.82 -3.44
C VAL A 51 -6.59 -8.48 -2.90
N SER A 52 -6.49 -9.03 -1.69
CA SER A 52 -7.55 -9.81 -1.05
C SER A 52 -8.75 -8.94 -0.71
N LEU A 53 -8.53 -7.65 -0.50
CA LEU A 53 -9.56 -6.64 -0.32
C LEU A 53 -10.19 -6.19 -1.65
N ASN A 54 -9.76 -6.78 -2.77
CA ASN A 54 -10.26 -6.54 -4.13
C ASN A 54 -10.28 -5.05 -4.51
N MET A 55 -9.29 -4.31 -4.01
CA MET A 55 -9.19 -2.87 -4.20
C MET A 55 -8.49 -2.52 -5.49
N ASP A 56 -9.15 -1.72 -6.33
CA ASP A 56 -8.59 -1.20 -7.56
C ASP A 56 -7.71 0.05 -7.35
N ARG A 57 -7.75 0.66 -6.15
CA ARG A 57 -7.02 1.89 -5.79
C ARG A 57 -6.60 1.91 -4.33
N LEU A 58 -5.49 2.58 -4.05
CA LEU A 58 -5.02 2.84 -2.68
C LEU A 58 -5.88 3.95 -2.03
N GLN A 59 -6.92 3.55 -1.29
CA GLN A 59 -7.77 4.47 -0.53
C GLN A 59 -7.23 4.66 0.89
N SER A 60 -7.36 5.86 1.43
CA SER A 60 -6.93 6.21 2.79
C SER A 60 -7.50 5.28 3.87
N SER A 61 -8.79 4.95 3.80
CA SER A 61 -9.45 4.03 4.72
C SER A 61 -8.80 2.64 4.75
N THR A 62 -8.36 2.15 3.60
CA THR A 62 -7.71 0.84 3.48
C THR A 62 -6.28 0.87 3.98
N ILE A 63 -5.55 1.94 3.70
CA ILE A 63 -4.19 2.15 4.25
C ILE A 63 -4.27 2.12 5.77
N GLU A 64 -5.19 2.87 6.40
CA GLU A 64 -5.34 2.86 7.87
C GLU A 64 -5.66 1.47 8.42
N ARG A 65 -6.54 0.72 7.75
CA ARG A 65 -6.96 -0.62 8.20
C ARG A 65 -5.88 -1.69 8.04
N THR A 66 -4.95 -1.49 7.11
CA THR A 66 -3.91 -2.47 6.76
C THR A 66 -2.50 -2.01 7.15
N LEU A 67 -2.36 -0.82 7.73
CA LEU A 67 -1.07 -0.22 8.12
C LEU A 67 -0.30 -1.12 9.09
N ASN A 68 -0.99 -1.84 9.97
CA ASN A 68 -0.38 -2.78 10.92
C ASN A 68 0.29 -3.99 10.25
N ILE A 69 -0.05 -4.29 9.01
CA ILE A 69 0.59 -5.36 8.23
C ILE A 69 1.97 -4.89 7.77
N LEU A 70 2.06 -3.61 7.39
CA LEU A 70 3.28 -2.98 6.90
C LEU A 70 4.18 -2.47 8.04
N LEU A 71 3.62 -1.81 9.05
CA LEU A 71 4.32 -1.27 10.21
C LEU A 71 3.90 -2.02 11.48
N LYS A 72 4.76 -2.89 12.01
CA LYS A 72 4.45 -3.68 13.22
C LYS A 72 4.51 -2.86 14.51
N SER A 73 5.32 -1.81 14.52
CA SER A 73 5.54 -0.95 15.67
C SER A 73 4.41 0.06 15.82
N ARG A 74 3.72 0.05 16.96
CA ARG A 74 2.67 1.05 17.27
C ARG A 74 3.22 2.48 17.31
N ALA A 75 4.49 2.65 17.67
CA ALA A 75 5.15 3.95 17.65
C ALA A 75 5.32 4.46 16.21
N ASP A 76 5.80 3.61 15.30
CA ASP A 76 5.97 3.98 13.88
C ASP A 76 4.62 4.16 13.18
N GLN A 77 3.59 3.39 13.55
CA GLN A 77 2.21 3.63 13.09
C GLN A 77 1.68 5.01 13.53
N ARG A 78 2.01 5.44 14.75
CA ARG A 78 1.60 6.77 15.24
C ARG A 78 2.33 7.87 14.47
N VAL A 79 3.65 7.76 14.33
CA VAL A 79 4.47 8.70 13.54
C VAL A 79 3.94 8.82 12.11
N PHE A 80 3.59 7.70 11.48
CA PHE A 80 2.98 7.67 10.16
C PHE A 80 1.68 8.49 10.11
N ARG A 81 0.77 8.29 11.06
CA ARG A 81 -0.52 8.99 11.11
C ARG A 81 -0.35 10.49 11.36
N GLU A 82 0.59 10.87 12.21
CA GLU A 82 0.83 12.26 12.59
C GLU A 82 1.54 13.06 11.49
N GLN A 83 2.47 12.44 10.75
CA GLN A 83 3.34 13.18 9.82
C GLN A 83 2.97 13.03 8.35
N MET A 84 2.37 11.91 7.96
CA MET A 84 1.97 11.67 6.56
C MET A 84 0.46 11.55 6.45
N GLY A 85 -0.12 10.64 7.25
CA GLY A 85 -1.52 10.27 7.13
C GLY A 85 -1.82 9.48 5.85
N ALA A 86 -2.85 8.66 5.91
CA ALA A 86 -3.27 7.82 4.79
C ALA A 86 -3.76 8.63 3.57
N GLU A 87 -4.37 9.80 3.78
CA GLU A 87 -4.84 10.67 2.69
C GLU A 87 -3.71 11.21 1.81
N THR A 88 -2.56 11.53 2.40
CA THR A 88 -1.40 12.03 1.64
C THR A 88 -0.87 10.96 0.71
N LEU A 89 -0.83 9.71 1.18
CA LEU A 89 -0.41 8.56 0.38
C LEU A 89 -1.38 8.24 -0.75
N GLU A 90 -2.67 8.30 -0.45
CA GLU A 90 -3.71 8.20 -1.46
C GLU A 90 -3.53 9.28 -2.55
N LYS A 91 -3.35 10.56 -2.17
CA LYS A 91 -3.10 11.66 -3.11
C LYS A 91 -1.85 11.44 -3.95
N LYS A 92 -0.73 11.04 -3.32
CA LYS A 92 0.54 10.73 -4.02
C LYS A 92 0.39 9.58 -5.02
N SER A 93 -0.35 8.52 -4.64
CA SER A 93 -0.61 7.39 -5.51
C SER A 93 -1.44 7.78 -6.75
N ARG A 94 -2.40 8.70 -6.60
CA ARG A 94 -3.22 9.23 -7.70
C ARG A 94 -2.45 10.20 -8.59
N ALA A 95 -1.51 10.96 -8.03
CA ALA A 95 -0.73 11.95 -8.77
C ALA A 95 0.35 11.33 -9.67
N GLY A 96 0.58 10.01 -9.61
CA GLY A 96 1.66 9.35 -10.35
C GLY A 96 3.07 9.79 -9.92
N LEU A 97 3.18 10.58 -8.85
CA LEU A 97 4.42 11.18 -8.32
C LEU A 97 5.23 10.20 -7.48
N VAL A 98 5.29 8.94 -7.91
CA VAL A 98 6.22 7.95 -7.38
C VAL A 98 7.23 7.66 -8.48
N SER A 99 8.09 8.66 -8.72
CA SER A 99 9.31 8.52 -9.53
C SER A 99 10.50 8.43 -8.59
#